data_AF-A0A0Q5C1J4-F1
#
_entry.id   AF-A0A0Q5C1J4-F1
#
_cell.length_a   1.000
_cell.length_b   1.000
_cell.length_c   1.000
_cell.angle_alpha   90.00
_cell.angle_beta   90.00
_cell.angle_gamma   90.00
#
_symmetry.space_group_name_H-M   'P 1'
#
loop_
_entity.id
_entity.type
_entity.pdbx_description
1 polymer ?
#
loop_
_entity_poly.entity_id
_entity_poly.type
_entity_poly.pdbx_seq_one_letter_code
_entity_poly.pdbx_strand_id
1 'polypeptide(L)'
;MPPCPPAALARNPLAPPDGPVPRLELDVTVSHLPLTAAKGLRSDALVLVFWISVRNGTRASLHDLHLLQDRFSDGSADDLEYDTAPSTLVGCAERIAPGAGFVTAARYTVRPLATPRTIVNSLDVRGTDADGAPISGHGQVHVAVRPDRTPSVLYPLVR
;
A
#
# COMPACT_ATOMS: atom_id res chain seq x y z
N MET A 1 22.80 29.60 -28.31
CA MET A 1 22.13 28.87 -27.21
C MET A 1 20.92 28.18 -27.81
N PRO A 2 20.77 26.85 -27.68
CA PRO A 2 19.58 26.18 -28.17
C PRO A 2 18.39 26.47 -27.22
N PRO A 3 17.14 26.55 -27.73
CA PRO A 3 15.97 26.72 -26.88
C PRO A 3 15.68 25.44 -26.09
N CYS A 4 15.36 25.61 -24.80
CA CYS A 4 14.90 24.51 -23.95
C CYS A 4 13.58 23.93 -24.48
N PRO A 5 13.38 22.59 -24.43
CA PRO A 5 12.10 22.00 -24.80
C PRO A 5 11.02 22.41 -23.80
N PRO A 6 9.76 22.57 -24.23
CA PRO A 6 8.66 22.89 -23.32
C PRO A 6 8.49 21.75 -22.32
N ALA A 7 8.39 22.10 -21.04
CA ALA A 7 8.06 21.16 -19.99
C ALA A 7 6.78 20.42 -20.38
N ALA A 8 6.86 19.09 -20.46
CA ALA A 8 5.68 18.25 -20.59
C ALA A 8 4.72 18.66 -19.48
N LEU A 9 3.51 19.09 -19.85
CA LEU A 9 2.42 19.33 -18.94
C LEU A 9 2.28 18.06 -18.08
N ALA A 10 2.83 18.12 -16.87
CA ALA A 10 2.53 17.15 -15.84
C ALA A 10 1.01 17.19 -15.72
N ARG A 11 0.38 16.10 -16.15
CA ARG A 11 -1.04 15.89 -15.92
C ARG A 11 -1.20 16.06 -14.41
N ASN A 12 -1.82 17.17 -13.99
CA ASN A 12 -2.36 17.26 -12.64
C ASN A 12 -3.09 15.93 -12.42
N PRO A 13 -2.78 15.16 -11.36
CA PRO A 13 -3.66 14.08 -10.96
C PRO A 13 -5.01 14.75 -10.79
N LEU A 14 -5.98 14.44 -11.66
CA LEU A 14 -7.33 14.96 -11.51
C LEU A 14 -7.71 14.64 -10.07
N ALA A 15 -8.01 15.68 -9.29
CA ALA A 15 -8.58 15.48 -7.97
C ALA A 15 -9.74 14.52 -8.16
N PRO A 16 -9.70 13.33 -7.55
CA PRO A 16 -10.75 12.36 -7.77
C PRO A 16 -12.11 12.92 -7.34
N PRO A 17 -13.22 12.48 -7.98
CA PRO A 17 -14.56 12.96 -7.64
C PRO A 17 -14.87 12.64 -6.17
N ASP A 18 -15.48 13.63 -5.50
CA ASP A 18 -15.97 13.53 -4.12
C ASP A 18 -16.92 12.34 -4.01
N GLY A 19 -16.58 11.40 -3.13
CA GLY A 19 -17.38 10.20 -2.86
C GLY A 19 -17.81 10.16 -1.39
N PRO A 20 -18.88 9.43 -1.04
CA PRO A 20 -19.37 9.35 0.33
C PRO A 20 -18.46 8.56 1.29
N VAL A 21 -17.28 8.10 0.85
CA VAL A 21 -16.42 7.17 1.59
C VAL A 21 -14.97 7.66 1.53
N PRO A 22 -14.17 7.51 2.62
CA PRO A 22 -12.73 7.69 2.55
C PRO A 22 -12.11 6.91 1.38
N ARG A 23 -11.17 7.54 0.67
CA ARG A 23 -10.43 6.92 -0.41
C ARG A 23 -9.15 6.31 0.12
N LEU A 24 -8.91 5.06 -0.25
CA LEU A 24 -7.66 4.37 -0.03
C LEU A 24 -6.90 4.31 -1.36
N GLU A 25 -5.69 4.85 -1.39
CA GLU A 25 -4.76 4.80 -2.52
C GLU A 25 -3.54 3.99 -2.09
N LEU A 26 -3.14 3.03 -2.91
CA LEU A 26 -2.02 2.14 -2.60
C LEU A 26 -0.99 2.19 -3.72
N ASP A 27 0.22 2.56 -3.35
CA ASP A 27 1.41 2.52 -4.21
C ASP A 27 2.37 1.45 -3.69
N VAL A 28 3.01 0.73 -4.60
CA VAL A 28 3.95 -0.33 -4.23
C VAL A 28 5.30 -0.08 -4.86
N THR A 29 6.32 -0.08 -4.00
CA THR A 29 7.72 -0.10 -4.41
C THR A 29 8.29 -1.47 -4.09
N VAL A 30 9.10 -1.99 -5.00
CA VAL A 30 9.75 -3.28 -4.78
C VAL A 30 11.24 -3.19 -5.00
N SER A 31 11.99 -3.84 -4.14
CA SER A 31 13.45 -3.84 -4.15
C SER A 31 14.00 -5.24 -3.91
N HIS A 32 14.96 -5.65 -4.73
CA HIS A 32 15.73 -6.87 -4.50
C HIS A 32 17.01 -6.48 -3.74
N LEU A 33 17.29 -7.12 -2.60
CA LEU A 33 18.49 -6.84 -1.80
C LEU A 33 19.51 -7.97 -2.02
N PRO A 34 20.58 -7.75 -2.82
CA PRO A 34 21.64 -8.74 -2.96
C PRO A 34 22.52 -8.81 -1.70
N LEU A 35 23.09 -10.00 -1.43
CA LEU A 35 24.16 -10.30 -0.47
C LEU A 35 25.06 -9.08 -0.19
N THR A 36 24.77 -8.34 0.89
CA THR A 36 25.72 -7.53 1.70
C THR A 36 25.00 -6.59 2.67
N ALA A 37 23.73 -6.25 2.45
CA ALA A 37 23.09 -5.18 3.22
C ALA A 37 22.23 -5.70 4.39
N ALA A 38 22.75 -5.53 5.60
CA ALA A 38 22.12 -5.78 6.91
C ALA A 38 22.21 -7.22 7.45
N LYS A 39 22.93 -7.36 8.58
CA LYS A 39 22.93 -8.56 9.43
C LYS A 39 21.48 -9.00 9.69
N GLY A 40 21.08 -10.15 9.14
CA GLY A 40 19.78 -10.78 9.41
C GLY A 40 18.92 -11.08 8.18
N LEU A 41 19.16 -10.45 7.02
CA LEU A 41 18.45 -10.77 5.78
C LEU A 41 19.20 -11.81 4.94
N ARG A 42 18.44 -12.73 4.32
CA ARG A 42 19.00 -13.74 3.40
C ARG A 42 19.47 -13.08 2.09
N SER A 43 20.41 -13.77 1.46
CA SER A 43 21.23 -13.37 0.30
C SER A 43 20.52 -12.89 -0.97
N ASP A 44 19.22 -13.10 -1.05
CA ASP A 44 18.40 -13.14 -2.26
C ASP A 44 16.93 -12.82 -1.94
N ALA A 45 16.71 -12.12 -0.82
CA ALA A 45 15.38 -11.78 -0.38
C ALA A 45 14.77 -10.64 -1.22
N LEU A 46 13.49 -10.79 -1.57
CA LEU A 46 12.72 -9.71 -2.18
C LEU A 46 12.04 -8.90 -1.08
N VAL A 47 12.32 -7.59 -1.02
CA VAL A 47 11.66 -6.68 -0.10
C VAL A 47 10.57 -5.90 -0.83
N LEU A 48 9.33 -6.07 -0.37
CA LEU A 48 8.16 -5.35 -0.83
C LEU A 48 7.83 -4.24 0.16
N VAL A 49 7.78 -3.00 -0.32
CA VAL A 49 7.37 -1.83 0.47
C VAL A 49 6.07 -1.29 -0.12
N PHE A 50 5.00 -1.36 0.66
CA PHE A 50 3.70 -0.82 0.30
C PHE A 50 3.58 0.57 0.91
N TRP A 51 3.60 1.60 0.07
CA TRP A 51 3.27 2.97 0.45
C TRP A 51 1.76 3.15 0.37
N ILE A 52 1.14 3.38 1.51
CA ILE A 52 -0.31 3.39 1.61
C ILE A 52 -0.75 4.80 1.98
N SER A 53 -1.55 5.41 1.12
CA SER A 53 -2.09 6.75 1.28
C SER A 53 -3.59 6.66 1.55
N VAL A 54 -4.04 7.20 2.67
CA VAL A 54 -5.48 7.31 2.97
C VAL A 54 -5.87 8.77 2.84
N ARG A 55 -6.91 9.05 2.05
CA ARG A 55 -7.46 10.39 1.85
C ARG A 55 -8.91 10.44 2.29
N ASN A 56 -9.25 11.41 3.12
CA ASN A 56 -10.62 11.69 3.48
C ASN A 56 -11.31 12.42 2.31
N GLY A 57 -12.03 11.67 1.47
CA GLY A 57 -12.87 12.20 0.39
C GLY A 57 -14.25 12.66 0.84
N THR A 58 -14.58 12.53 2.13
CA THR A 58 -15.89 12.92 2.68
C THR A 58 -15.94 14.43 2.98
N ARG A 59 -17.14 14.93 3.26
CA ARG A 59 -17.36 16.35 3.64
C ARG A 59 -17.16 16.62 5.14
N ALA A 60 -16.98 15.58 5.95
CA ALA A 60 -16.86 15.67 7.40
C ALA A 60 -15.48 15.22 7.88
N SER A 61 -15.12 15.57 9.12
CA SER A 61 -13.92 15.00 9.74
C SER A 61 -14.16 13.52 10.02
N LEU A 62 -13.11 12.72 9.85
CA LEU A 62 -13.09 11.33 10.30
C LEU A 62 -12.28 11.22 11.58
N HIS A 63 -12.63 10.25 12.41
CA HIS A 63 -12.07 10.05 13.73
C HIS A 63 -11.61 8.60 13.93
N ASP A 64 -10.59 8.43 14.75
CA ASP A 64 -10.04 7.13 15.18
C ASP A 64 -9.84 6.17 13.99
N LEU A 65 -9.20 6.68 12.92
CA LEU A 65 -8.95 5.86 11.75
C LEU A 65 -7.85 4.85 12.04
N HIS A 66 -8.14 3.59 11.78
CA HIS A 66 -7.22 2.47 11.82
C HIS A 66 -7.11 1.87 10.42
N LEU A 67 -5.89 1.84 9.90
CA LEU A 67 -5.56 1.06 8.71
C LEU A 67 -5.04 -0.30 9.17
N LEU A 68 -5.73 -1.35 8.79
CA LEU A 68 -5.51 -2.70 9.27
C LEU A 68 -5.01 -3.59 8.14
N GLN A 69 -3.99 -4.42 8.41
CA GLN A 69 -3.58 -5.46 7.47
C GLN A 69 -4.37 -6.73 7.76
N ASP A 70 -5.25 -7.12 6.83
CA ASP A 70 -6.09 -8.30 6.95
C ASP A 70 -5.36 -9.55 6.44
N ARG A 71 -4.75 -9.45 5.24
CA ARG A 71 -4.09 -10.59 4.62
C ARG A 71 -2.88 -10.19 3.79
N PHE A 72 -1.78 -10.91 3.98
CA PHE A 72 -0.63 -10.90 3.08
C PHE A 72 -0.35 -12.35 2.68
N SER A 73 -0.56 -12.69 1.41
CA SER A 73 -0.51 -14.08 0.94
C SER A 73 -0.16 -14.11 -0.53
N ASP A 74 0.46 -15.19 -1.00
CA ASP A 74 0.74 -15.42 -2.41
C ASP A 74 -0.20 -16.45 -3.05
N GLY A 75 -1.28 -16.81 -2.33
CA GLY A 75 -2.21 -17.87 -2.70
C GLY A 75 -1.69 -19.29 -2.47
N SER A 76 -0.44 -19.45 -2.03
CA SER A 76 0.08 -20.75 -1.58
C SER A 76 -0.32 -21.03 -0.13
N ALA A 77 -0.29 -22.31 0.25
CA ALA A 77 -0.48 -22.73 1.63
C ALA A 77 0.76 -22.48 2.51
N ASP A 78 1.88 -22.07 1.90
CA ASP A 78 3.11 -21.75 2.62
C ASP A 78 3.02 -20.33 3.21
N ASP A 79 3.48 -20.17 4.45
CA ASP A 79 3.57 -18.85 5.06
C ASP A 79 4.64 -18.01 4.35
N LEU A 80 4.28 -16.78 3.97
CA LEU A 80 5.25 -15.77 3.59
C LEU A 80 6.09 -15.43 4.84
N GLU A 81 7.42 -15.39 4.71
CA GLU A 81 8.25 -14.93 5.83
C GLU A 81 8.00 -13.44 6.07
N TYR A 82 8.06 -13.03 7.33
CA TYR A 82 7.81 -11.65 7.74
C TYR A 82 9.01 -11.15 8.53
N ASP A 83 9.50 -9.94 8.22
CA ASP A 83 10.46 -9.24 9.10
C ASP A 83 9.82 -8.95 10.47
N THR A 84 8.49 -8.77 10.49
CA THR A 84 7.62 -8.64 11.66
C THR A 84 6.25 -9.17 11.26
N ALA A 85 5.64 -10.06 12.06
CA ALA A 85 4.32 -10.61 11.75
C ALA A 85 3.34 -9.49 11.38
N PRO A 86 2.42 -9.70 10.42
CA PRO A 86 1.35 -8.75 10.09
C PRO A 86 0.78 -8.11 11.33
N SER A 87 1.11 -6.84 11.55
CA SER A 87 0.41 -6.09 12.58
C SER A 87 -1.00 -5.90 12.06
N THR A 88 -1.99 -6.29 12.86
CA THR A 88 -3.38 -5.99 12.54
C THR A 88 -3.57 -4.50 12.31
N LEU A 89 -2.67 -3.62 12.81
CA LEU A 89 -2.64 -2.18 12.57
C LEU A 89 -1.33 -1.75 11.85
N VAL A 90 -1.45 -1.14 10.67
CA VAL A 90 -0.33 -0.59 9.87
C VAL A 90 -0.29 0.95 9.87
N GLY A 91 -1.31 1.60 10.39
CA GLY A 91 -1.32 3.05 10.60
C GLY A 91 -2.57 3.50 11.37
N CYS A 92 -2.46 4.60 12.10
CA CYS A 92 -3.59 5.21 12.78
C CYS A 92 -3.56 6.74 12.69
N ALA A 93 -4.75 7.34 12.74
CA ALA A 93 -4.93 8.78 12.83
C ALA A 93 -6.16 9.08 13.69
N GLU A 94 -5.97 9.83 14.78
CA GLU A 94 -7.06 10.23 15.68
C GLU A 94 -8.11 11.10 14.99
N ARG A 95 -7.67 11.94 14.04
CA ARG A 95 -8.55 12.83 13.28
C ARG A 95 -8.00 13.16 11.90
N ILE A 96 -8.86 13.14 10.89
CA ILE A 96 -8.54 13.57 9.52
C ILE A 96 -9.60 14.55 9.03
N ALA A 97 -9.20 15.80 8.77
CA ALA A 97 -10.08 16.81 8.22
C ALA A 97 -10.55 16.45 6.78
N PRO A 98 -11.69 17.01 6.31
CA PRO A 98 -12.12 16.86 4.92
C PRO A 98 -10.99 17.21 3.93
N GLY A 99 -10.76 16.35 2.94
CA GLY A 99 -9.73 16.52 1.93
C GLY A 99 -8.29 16.22 2.37
N ALA A 100 -8.04 16.08 3.68
CA ALA A 100 -6.75 15.70 4.24
C ALA A 100 -6.53 14.17 4.19
N GLY A 101 -5.34 13.73 4.57
CA GLY A 101 -4.97 12.32 4.57
C GLY A 101 -3.75 12.03 5.41
N PHE A 102 -3.39 10.76 5.49
CA PHE A 102 -2.13 10.30 6.07
C PHE A 102 -1.49 9.24 5.18
N VAL A 103 -0.19 9.07 5.35
CA VAL A 103 0.61 8.07 4.63
C VAL A 103 1.28 7.16 5.65
N THR A 104 1.30 5.87 5.37
CA THR A 104 2.08 4.88 6.12
C THR A 104 2.78 3.92 5.16
N ALA A 105 3.70 3.10 5.68
CA ALA A 105 4.41 2.11 4.91
C ALA A 105 4.40 0.75 5.62
N ALA A 106 4.16 -0.31 4.87
CA ALA A 106 4.32 -1.69 5.33
C ALA A 106 5.43 -2.38 4.53
N ARG A 107 6.35 -3.04 5.23
CA ARG A 107 7.52 -3.71 4.66
C ARG A 107 7.42 -5.22 4.87
N TYR A 108 7.58 -5.98 3.81
CA TYR A 108 7.54 -7.44 3.83
C TYR A 108 8.73 -8.04 3.09
N THR A 109 9.25 -9.15 3.60
CA THR A 109 10.39 -9.86 3.01
C THR A 109 9.92 -11.20 2.49
N VAL A 110 9.90 -11.37 1.17
CA VAL A 110 9.47 -12.61 0.53
C VAL A 110 10.68 -13.49 0.26
N ARG A 111 10.51 -14.79 0.51
CA ARG A 111 11.51 -15.80 0.17
C ARG A 111 11.82 -15.77 -1.34
N PRO A 112 13.03 -16.19 -1.74
CA PRO A 112 13.38 -16.36 -3.15
C PRO A 112 12.35 -17.24 -3.85
N LEU A 113 11.90 -16.80 -5.02
CA LEU A 113 10.86 -17.49 -5.77
C LEU A 113 11.47 -18.37 -6.86
N ALA A 114 11.16 -19.68 -6.83
CA ALA A 114 11.52 -20.59 -7.93
C ALA A 114 10.56 -20.48 -9.12
N THR A 115 9.35 -19.96 -8.89
CA THR A 115 8.28 -19.81 -9.89
C THR A 115 7.60 -18.45 -9.73
N PRO A 116 7.00 -17.89 -10.79
CA PRO A 116 6.19 -16.67 -10.67
C PRO A 116 5.08 -16.81 -9.62
N ARG A 117 4.89 -15.78 -8.80
CA ARG A 117 3.83 -15.71 -7.79
C ARG A 117 3.11 -14.37 -7.84
N THR A 118 1.85 -14.34 -7.38
CA THR A 118 1.10 -13.11 -7.19
C THR A 118 0.92 -12.88 -5.71
N ILE A 119 1.59 -11.86 -5.17
CA ILE A 119 1.39 -11.42 -3.79
C ILE A 119 0.14 -10.57 -3.71
N VAL A 120 -0.71 -10.88 -2.75
CA VAL A 120 -1.95 -10.18 -2.42
C VAL A 120 -1.78 -9.53 -1.07
N ASN A 121 -1.92 -8.21 -1.01
CA ASN A 121 -1.99 -7.44 0.22
C ASN A 121 -3.40 -6.83 0.34
N SER A 122 -4.16 -7.30 1.32
CA SER A 122 -5.50 -6.84 1.65
C SER A 122 -5.46 -5.94 2.88
N LEU A 123 -6.03 -4.75 2.77
CA LEU A 123 -6.10 -3.75 3.81
C LEU A 123 -7.55 -3.33 4.07
N ASP A 124 -7.88 -3.19 5.34
CA ASP A 124 -9.12 -2.59 5.80
C ASP A 124 -8.84 -1.20 6.38
N VAL A 125 -9.75 -0.25 6.15
CA VAL A 125 -9.80 1.01 6.88
C VAL A 125 -11.04 0.97 7.77
N ARG A 126 -10.91 1.33 9.04
CA ARG A 126 -12.02 1.45 9.99
C ARG A 126 -11.89 2.73 10.78
N GLY A 127 -13.02 3.33 11.17
CA GLY A 127 -13.05 4.51 12.01
C GLY A 127 -14.48 4.98 12.22
N THR A 128 -14.64 6.25 12.55
CA THR A 128 -15.94 6.90 12.70
C THR A 128 -16.00 8.23 11.97
N ASP A 129 -17.21 8.65 11.60
CA ASP A 129 -17.46 10.02 11.14
C ASP A 129 -17.67 10.99 12.32
N ALA A 130 -17.95 12.25 12.00
CA ALA A 130 -18.16 13.30 13.01
C ALA A 130 -19.38 13.07 13.92
N ASP A 131 -20.37 12.28 13.47
CA ASP A 131 -21.56 11.93 14.24
C ASP A 131 -21.35 10.63 15.05
N GLY A 132 -20.15 10.05 14.98
CA GLY A 132 -19.79 8.80 15.62
C GLY A 132 -20.28 7.56 14.88
N ALA A 133 -20.83 7.71 13.66
CA ALA A 133 -21.26 6.56 12.87
C ALA A 133 -20.03 5.82 12.33
N PRO A 134 -20.04 4.47 12.34
CA PRO A 134 -18.91 3.70 11.89
C PRO A 134 -18.72 3.81 10.39
N ILE A 135 -17.46 3.94 9.97
CA ILE A 135 -17.05 3.88 8.58
C ILE A 135 -16.07 2.72 8.37
N SER A 136 -16.15 2.12 7.18
CA SER A 136 -15.19 1.12 6.75
C SER A 136 -14.92 1.22 5.25
N GLY A 137 -13.75 0.75 4.85
CA GLY A 137 -13.35 0.61 3.45
C GLY A 137 -12.37 -0.54 3.30
N HIS A 138 -12.27 -1.07 2.08
CA HIS A 138 -11.38 -2.18 1.79
C HIS A 138 -10.57 -1.90 0.52
N GLY A 139 -9.29 -2.24 0.56
CA GLY A 139 -8.42 -2.14 -0.61
C GLY A 139 -7.53 -3.35 -0.74
N GLN A 140 -7.26 -3.73 -1.98
CA GLN A 140 -6.38 -4.84 -2.28
C GLN A 140 -5.39 -4.47 -3.37
N VAL A 141 -4.14 -4.88 -3.18
CA VAL A 141 -3.12 -4.79 -4.22
C VAL A 141 -2.59 -6.17 -4.55
N HIS A 142 -2.47 -6.39 -5.86
CA HIS A 142 -1.86 -7.58 -6.44
C HIS A 142 -0.51 -7.22 -7.05
N VAL A 143 0.54 -7.90 -6.61
CA VAL A 143 1.91 -7.73 -7.09
C VAL A 143 2.35 -9.03 -7.75
N ALA A 144 2.55 -9.00 -9.06
CA ALA A 144 3.20 -10.11 -9.76
C ALA A 144 4.71 -10.05 -9.50
N VAL A 145 5.23 -11.12 -8.93
CA VAL A 145 6.65 -11.30 -8.68
C VAL A 145 7.15 -12.45 -9.55
N ARG A 146 8.16 -12.16 -10.37
CA ARG A 146 8.84 -13.18 -11.18
C ARG A 146 10.22 -13.47 -10.58
N PRO A 147 10.71 -14.72 -10.65
CA PRO A 147 12.03 -15.12 -10.14
C PRO A 147 13.20 -14.28 -10.68
N ASP A 148 13.07 -13.79 -11.91
CA ASP A 148 14.15 -13.21 -12.71
C ASP A 148 13.94 -11.73 -13.08
N ARG A 149 12.83 -11.11 -12.65
CA ARG A 149 12.46 -9.75 -13.08
C ARG A 149 12.03 -8.86 -11.94
N THR A 150 12.21 -7.56 -12.16
CA THR A 150 11.60 -6.50 -11.35
C THR A 150 10.09 -6.79 -11.26
N PRO A 151 9.54 -6.92 -10.05
CA PRO A 151 8.13 -7.21 -9.87
C PRO A 151 7.26 -6.06 -10.37
N SER A 152 6.08 -6.42 -10.83
CA SER A 152 5.14 -5.52 -11.49
C SER A 152 3.83 -5.49 -10.71
N VAL A 153 3.40 -4.29 -10.34
CA VAL A 153 2.07 -4.06 -9.75
C VAL A 153 1.04 -4.36 -10.82
N LEU A 154 0.16 -5.33 -10.57
CA LEU A 154 -0.84 -5.71 -11.56
C LEU A 154 -1.97 -4.69 -11.57
N TYR A 155 -2.63 -4.41 -10.44
CA TYR A 155 -3.61 -3.32 -10.26
C TYR A 155 -3.86 -3.10 -8.75
N PRO A 156 -4.01 -1.86 -8.25
CA PRO A 156 -4.76 -1.62 -7.01
C PRO A 156 -6.26 -1.77 -7.32
N LEU A 157 -6.93 -2.74 -6.69
CA LEU A 157 -8.39 -2.82 -6.69
C LEU A 157 -8.88 -2.17 -5.40
N VAL A 158 -9.41 -0.95 -5.51
CA VAL A 158 -10.06 -0.23 -4.41
C VAL A 158 -11.57 -0.35 -4.65
N ARG A 159 -12.31 -0.96 -3.72
CA ARG A 159 -13.77 -1.09 -3.80
C ARG A 159 -14.42 -0.43 -2.60
#